data_AF-A0A1H3NSC0-F1
#
_entry.id   AF-A0A1H3NSC0-F1
#
_cell.length_a   1.000
_cell.length_b   1.000
_cell.length_c   1.000
_cell.angle_alpha   90.00
_cell.angle_beta   90.00
_cell.angle_gamma   90.00
#
_symmetry.space_group_name_H-M   'P 1'
#
loop_
_entity.id
_entity.type
_entity.pdbx_description
1 polymer ?
#
loop_
_entity_poly.entity_id
_entity_poly.type
_entity_poly.pdbx_seq_one_letter_code
_entity_poly.pdbx_strand_id
1 'polypeptide(L)' 'MSEHNDIAGTAALAICESLLLALNDHKILPEEEIVGILRDAADAHENAPTSKEDGLHTAVAQLINGIIAGGNSVRRP' A
#
# COMPACT_ATOMS: atom_id res chain seq x y z
N MET A 1 -11.67 -9.73 12.17
CA MET A 1 -11.19 -8.43 12.67
C MET A 1 -12.42 -7.64 13.10
N SER A 2 -12.31 -6.76 14.11
CA SER A 2 -13.47 -5.99 14.61
C SER A 2 -13.86 -4.91 13.59
N GLU A 3 -15.14 -4.61 13.40
CA GLU A 3 -15.63 -3.63 12.40
C GLU A 3 -14.96 -2.25 12.51
N HIS A 4 -14.59 -1.84 13.73
CA HIS A 4 -13.88 -0.57 13.95
C HIS A 4 -12.46 -0.57 13.35
N ASN A 5 -11.80 -1.74 13.35
CA ASN A 5 -10.49 -1.91 12.75
C ASN A 5 -10.57 -1.81 11.22
N ASP A 6 -11.67 -2.31 10.65
CA ASP A 6 -11.90 -2.28 9.20
C ASP A 6 -12.22 -0.85 8.72
N ILE A 7 -13.00 -0.07 9.47
CA ILE A 7 -13.28 1.35 9.16
C ILE A 7 -11.98 2.18 9.24
N ALA A 8 -11.23 2.05 10.33
CA ALA A 8 -9.99 2.79 10.52
C ALA A 8 -8.93 2.43 9.44
N GLY A 9 -8.79 1.14 9.13
CA GLY A 9 -7.90 0.66 8.07
C GLY A 9 -8.29 1.18 6.69
N THR A 10 -9.59 1.15 6.36
CA THR A 10 -10.10 1.68 5.08
C THR A 10 -9.87 3.19 4.97
N ALA A 11 -10.11 3.94 6.05
CA ALA A 11 -9.86 5.38 6.07
C ALA A 11 -8.37 5.71 5.91
N ALA A 12 -7.48 4.99 6.59
CA ALA A 12 -6.04 5.17 6.46
C ALA A 12 -5.56 4.88 5.04
N LEU A 13 -6.06 3.80 4.42
CA LEU A 13 -5.73 3.47 3.03
C LEU A 13 -6.15 4.60 2.07
N ALA A 14 -7.39 5.08 2.17
CA ALA A 14 -7.91 6.13 1.30
C ALA A 14 -7.12 7.45 1.44
N ILE A 15 -6.68 7.79 2.66
CA ILE A 15 -5.83 8.96 2.91
C ILE A 15 -4.47 8.78 2.24
N CYS A 16 -3.82 7.61 2.39
CA CYS A 16 -2.54 7.33 1.76
C CYS A 16 -2.63 7.33 0.23
N GLU A 17 -3.68 6.74 -0.35
CA GLU A 17 -3.91 6.76 -1.81
C GLU A 17 -4.08 8.19 -2.32
N SER A 18 -4.88 9.01 -1.63
CA SER A 18 -5.08 10.42 -1.99
C SER A 18 -3.78 11.22 -1.91
N LEU A 19 -2.93 10.92 -0.94
CA LEU A 19 -1.62 11.55 -0.80
C LEU A 19 -0.67 11.16 -1.93
N LEU A 20 -0.55 9.86 -2.25
CA LEU A 20 0.29 9.38 -3.35
C LEU A 20 -0.17 9.94 -4.69
N LEU A 21 -1.49 10.01 -4.90
CA LEU A 21 -2.09 10.63 -6.07
C LEU A 21 -1.70 12.11 -6.18
N ALA A 22 -1.83 12.88 -5.09
CA ALA A 22 -1.45 14.28 -5.06
C ALA A 22 0.05 14.49 -5.34
N LEU A 23 0.91 13.64 -4.78
CA LEU A 23 2.36 13.69 -5.04
C LEU A 23 2.70 13.43 -6.51
N ASN A 24 2.00 12.48 -7.15
CA ASN A 24 2.14 12.20 -8.58
C ASN A 24 1.64 13.37 -9.44
N ASP A 25 0.42 13.85 -9.19
CA ASP A 25 -0.22 14.93 -9.95
C ASP A 25 0.61 16.23 -9.90
N HIS A 26 1.27 16.49 -8.76
CA HIS A 26 2.16 17.63 -8.57
C HIS A 26 3.61 17.39 -9.03
N LYS A 27 3.91 16.22 -9.63
CA LYS A 27 5.26 15.82 -10.10
C LYS A 27 6.33 15.87 -9.01
N ILE A 28 5.92 15.67 -7.75
CA ILE A 28 6.84 15.58 -6.62
C ILE A 28 7.44 14.17 -6.57
N LEU A 29 6.63 13.16 -6.88
CA LEU A 29 7.04 11.77 -6.92
C LEU A 29 6.44 11.12 -8.18
N PRO A 30 7.26 10.77 -9.20
CA PRO A 30 6.75 10.13 -10.41
C PRO A 30 6.18 8.74 -10.12
N GLU A 31 5.35 8.23 -11.03
CA GLU A 31 4.70 6.92 -10.88
C GLU A 31 5.70 5.79 -10.61
N GLU A 32 6.86 5.79 -11.27
CA GLU A 32 7.88 4.75 -11.08
C GLU A 32 8.41 4.70 -9.65
N GLU A 33 8.57 5.87 -9.01
CA GLU A 33 9.03 5.97 -7.63
C GLU A 33 7.92 5.58 -6.64
N ILE A 34 6.66 5.96 -6.91
CA ILE A 34 5.53 5.51 -6.10
C ILE A 34 5.41 3.98 -6.14
N VAL A 35 5.46 3.39 -7.32
CA VAL A 35 5.42 1.93 -7.49
C VAL A 35 6.63 1.27 -6.84
N GLY A 36 7.81 1.88 -6.94
CA GLY A 36 9.03 1.43 -6.26
C GLY A 36 8.85 1.35 -4.74
N ILE A 37 8.37 2.42 -4.11
CA ILE A 37 8.12 2.48 -2.66
C ILE A 37 7.11 1.39 -2.23
N LEU A 38 6.04 1.20 -3.01
CA LEU A 38 5.06 0.16 -2.70
C LEU A 38 5.65 -1.25 -2.83
N ARG A 39 6.51 -1.49 -3.83
CA ARG A 39 7.22 -2.77 -3.96
C ARG A 39 8.18 -3.01 -2.82
N ASP A 40 8.98 -2.01 -2.45
CA ASP A 40 9.91 -2.11 -1.32
C ASP A 40 9.15 -2.43 -0.02
N ALA A 41 7.98 -1.82 0.17
CA ALA A 41 7.11 -2.12 1.31
C ALA A 41 6.57 -3.57 1.25
N ALA A 42 6.08 -4.03 0.10
CA ALA A 42 5.61 -5.42 -0.06
C ALA A 42 6.76 -6.40 0.22
N ASP A 43 7.92 -6.19 -0.37
CA ASP A 43 9.12 -7.02 -0.21
C ASP A 43 9.58 -7.07 1.26
N ALA A 44 9.52 -5.95 1.99
CA ALA A 44 9.85 -5.91 3.41
C ALA A 44 8.91 -6.78 4.26
N HIS A 45 7.62 -6.86 3.89
CA HIS A 45 6.66 -7.75 4.55
C HIS A 45 6.81 -9.21 4.10
N GLU A 46 7.05 -9.49 2.82
CA GLU A 46 7.26 -10.86 2.31
C GLU A 46 8.53 -11.50 2.89
N ASN A 47 9.58 -10.71 3.10
CA ASN A 47 10.86 -11.16 3.63
C ASN A 47 11.00 -10.92 5.15
N ALA A 48 9.91 -10.60 5.85
CA ALA A 48 9.93 -10.43 7.29
C ALA A 48 10.39 -11.73 7.99
N PRO A 49 11.23 -11.66 9.04
CA PRO A 49 11.63 -12.83 9.80
C PRO A 49 10.43 -13.60 10.34
N THR A 50 10.49 -14.92 10.29
CA THR A 50 9.44 -15.80 10.84
C THR A 50 9.13 -15.43 12.29
N SER A 51 7.86 -15.14 12.55
CA SER A 51 7.35 -14.64 13.81
C SER A 51 5.92 -15.10 14.04
N LYS A 52 5.32 -14.72 15.17
CA LYS A 52 3.88 -14.97 15.41
C LYS A 52 2.98 -14.14 14.48
N GLU A 53 3.55 -13.20 13.74
CA GLU A 53 2.86 -12.22 12.89
C GLU A 53 2.97 -12.58 11.40
N ASP A 54 3.46 -13.76 11.04
CA ASP A 54 3.63 -14.18 9.63
C ASP A 54 2.35 -14.03 8.80
N GLY A 55 1.20 -14.33 9.40
CA GLY A 55 -0.10 -14.14 8.76
C GLY A 55 -0.43 -12.67 8.49
N LEU A 56 -0.02 -11.77 9.40
CA LEU A 56 -0.16 -10.32 9.21
C LEU A 56 0.76 -9.83 8.09
N HIS A 57 2.04 -10.21 8.12
CA HIS A 57 3.00 -9.83 7.07
C HIS A 57 2.53 -10.28 5.68
N THR A 58 2.08 -11.53 5.56
CA THR A 58 1.53 -12.07 4.31
C THR A 58 0.30 -11.26 3.84
N ALA A 59 -0.64 -10.97 4.74
CA ALA A 59 -1.84 -10.21 4.40
C ALA A 59 -1.52 -8.78 3.95
N VAL A 60 -0.55 -8.12 4.61
CA VAL A 60 -0.11 -6.76 4.24
C VAL A 60 0.55 -6.75 2.87
N ALA A 61 1.47 -7.68 2.60
CA ALA A 61 2.11 -7.81 1.28
C ALA A 61 1.08 -8.02 0.16
N GLN A 62 0.09 -8.90 0.38
CA GLN A 62 -0.98 -9.14 -0.58
C GLN A 62 -1.83 -7.89 -0.84
N LEU A 63 -2.16 -7.12 0.20
CA LEU A 63 -2.90 -5.87 0.06
C LEU A 63 -2.12 -4.85 -0.77
N ILE A 64 -0.82 -4.67 -0.48
CA ILE A 64 0.04 -3.73 -1.22
C ILE A 64 0.15 -4.12 -2.69
N ASN A 65 0.36 -5.41 -2.97
CA ASN A 65 0.39 -5.93 -4.34
C ASN A 65 -0.95 -5.69 -5.08
N GLY A 66 -2.09 -5.79 -4.38
CA GLY A 66 -3.40 -5.43 -4.91
C GLY A 66 -3.52 -3.95 -5.30
N ILE A 67 -2.98 -3.04 -4.47
CA ILE A 67 -2.96 -1.59 -4.73
C ILE A 67 -2.14 -1.29 -6.00
N ILE A 68 -0.96 -1.90 -6.13
CA ILE A 68 -0.08 -1.75 -7.32
C ILE A 68 -0.81 -2.21 -8.59
N ALA A 69 -1.47 -3.37 -8.53
CA ALA A 69 -2.19 -3.95 -9.67
C ALA A 69 -3.41 -3.11 -10.07
N GLY A 70 -4.16 -2.59 -9.08
CA GLY A 70 -5.31 -1.72 -9.31
C GLY A 70 -4.93 -0.34 -9.85
N GLY A 71 -3.72 0.14 -9.57
CA GLY A 71 -3.28 1.47 -9.98
C GLY A 71 -3.94 2.60 -9.18
N ASN A 72 -4.53 2.31 -8.02
CA ASN A 72 -5.25 3.31 -7.22
C ASN A 72 -4.35 4.46 -6.74
N SER A 73 -3.03 4.23 -6.65
CA SER A 73 -2.04 5.19 -6.12
C SER A 73 -1.45 6.14 -7.17
N VAL A 74 -1.68 5.89 -8.46
CA VAL A 74 -1.10 6.64 -9.58
C VAL A 74 -2.20 6.73 -10.64
N ARG A 75 -2.73 7.91 -10.93
CA ARG A 75 -3.93 8.09 -11.77
C ARG A 75 -3.79 7.40 -13.13
N ARG A 76 -4.25 6.15 -13.26
CA ARG A 76 -4.30 5.43 -14.55
C ARG A 76 -5.66 5.69 -15.21
N PRO A 77 -5.70 6.03 -16.51
CA PRO A 77 -6.94 6.28 -17.24
C PRO A 77 -7.80 5.02 -17.41
#